data_AF-A0A662HY85-F1
#
_entry.id   AF-A0A662HY85-F1
#
_cell.length_a   1.000
_cell.length_b   1.000
_cell.length_c   1.000
_cell.angle_alpha   90.00
_cell.angle_beta   90.00
_cell.angle_gamma   90.00
#
_symmetry.space_group_name_H-M   'P 1'
#
loop_
_entity.id
_entity.type
_entity.pdbx_description
1 polymer ?
#
loop_
_entity_poly.entity_id
_entity_poly.type
_entity_poly.pdbx_seq_one_letter_code
_entity_poly.pdbx_strand_id
1 'polypeptide(L)' 'MRVISVRNETYERFKKVKNLLKAKSFGKTIDKLVDVFYEERKRCFLKLIEETRLPEKEVKKVEEAVKKIENREWW' A
#
# COMPACT_ATOMS: atom_id res chain seq x y z
N MET A 1 -9.87 25.00 -16.04
CA MET A 1 -10.00 24.77 -14.58
C MET A 1 -11.11 23.75 -14.39
N ARG A 2 -10.82 22.58 -13.79
CA ARG A 2 -11.88 21.62 -13.42
C ARG A 2 -12.34 21.93 -12.00
N VAL A 3 -13.64 22.03 -11.79
CA VAL A 3 -14.24 22.32 -10.49
C VAL A 3 -14.79 21.02 -9.92
N ILE A 4 -14.51 20.76 -8.64
CA ILE A 4 -15.07 19.62 -7.91
C ILE A 4 -15.92 20.20 -6.79
N SER A 5 -17.22 19.93 -6.86
CA SER A 5 -18.15 20.29 -5.79
C SER A 5 -18.09 19.24 -4.69
N VAL A 6 -17.97 19.70 -3.45
CA VAL A 6 -17.95 18.85 -2.25
C VAL A 6 -18.94 19.38 -1.23
N ARG A 7 -19.35 18.54 -0.28
CA ARG A 7 -20.19 18.99 0.85
C ARG A 7 -19.41 19.98 1.71
N ASN A 8 -20.11 20.91 2.36
CA ASN A 8 -19.49 21.92 3.23
C ASN A 8 -18.60 21.30 4.32
N GLU A 9 -19.06 20.23 4.96
CA GLU A 9 -18.29 19.50 5.96
C GLU A 9 -16.97 18.96 5.41
N THR A 10 -17.00 18.43 4.19
CA THR A 10 -15.81 17.96 3.49
C THR A 10 -14.86 19.13 3.19
N TYR A 11 -15.39 20.25 2.72
CA TYR A 11 -14.59 21.45 2.47
C TYR A 11 -13.87 21.96 3.72
N GLU A 12 -14.56 22.05 4.86
CA GLU A 12 -13.94 22.49 6.12
C GLU A 12 -12.85 21.53 6.61
N ARG A 13 -13.06 20.22 6.45
CA ARG A 13 -12.00 19.22 6.72
C ARG A 13 -10.79 19.44 5.79
N PHE A 14 -11.02 19.62 4.50
CA PHE A 14 -9.95 19.88 3.53
C PHE A 14 -9.20 21.18 3.82
N LYS A 15 -9.89 22.22 4.30
CA LYS A 15 -9.30 23.49 4.70
C LYS A 15 -8.34 23.31 5.88
N LYS A 16 -8.74 22.54 6.89
CA LYS A 16 -7.85 22.17 8.02
C LYS A 16 -6.61 21.43 7.53
N VAL A 17 -6.78 20.43 6.67
CA VAL A 17 -5.66 19.65 6.12
C VAL A 17 -4.73 20.50 5.26
N LYS A 18 -5.27 21.38 4.40
CA LYS A 18 -4.49 22.33 3.61
C LYS A 18 -3.61 23.22 4.50
N ASN A 19 -4.17 23.73 5.59
CA ASN A 19 -3.45 24.58 6.54
C ASN A 19 -2.34 23.79 7.27
N LEU A 20 -2.65 22.56 7.70
CA LEU A 20 -1.68 21.67 8.34
C LEU A 20 -0.50 21.36 7.43
N LEU A 21 -0.77 21.07 6.15
CA LEU A 21 0.25 20.81 5.14
C LEU A 21 0.91 22.08 4.57
N LYS A 22 0.50 23.27 5.04
CA LYS A 22 0.90 24.60 4.54
C LYS A 22 0.86 24.67 3.01
N ALA A 23 -0.16 24.05 2.40
CA ALA A 23 -0.26 23.91 0.95
C ALA A 23 -0.83 25.19 0.31
N LYS A 24 -0.22 25.60 -0.82
CA LYS A 24 -0.62 26.83 -1.54
C LYS A 24 -2.04 26.73 -2.13
N SER A 25 -2.48 25.53 -2.53
CA SER A 25 -3.80 25.30 -3.13
C SER A 25 -4.40 23.97 -2.67
N PHE A 26 -5.72 23.83 -2.81
CA PHE A 26 -6.40 22.56 -2.55
C PHE A 26 -5.96 21.45 -3.52
N GLY A 27 -5.62 21.78 -4.77
CA GLY A 27 -5.04 20.82 -5.70
C GLY A 27 -3.75 20.20 -5.15
N LYS A 28 -2.81 21.04 -4.68
CA LYS A 28 -1.57 20.55 -4.04
C LYS A 28 -1.82 19.75 -2.76
N THR A 29 -2.88 20.09 -2.02
CA THR A 29 -3.31 19.29 -0.86
C THR A 29 -3.77 17.91 -1.31
N ILE A 30 -4.58 17.83 -2.36
CA ILE A 30 -5.10 16.56 -2.90
C ILE A 30 -3.95 15.70 -3.41
N ASP A 31 -3.04 16.25 -4.22
CA ASP A 31 -1.89 15.52 -4.78
C ASP A 31 -1.06 14.88 -3.64
N LYS A 32 -0.71 15.68 -2.61
CA LYS A 32 0.01 15.17 -1.44
C LYS A 32 -0.75 14.07 -0.68
N LEU A 33 -2.07 14.21 -0.53
CA LEU A 33 -2.87 13.18 0.14
C LEU A 33 -2.92 11.88 -0.64
N VAL A 34 -2.95 11.97 -1.98
CA VAL A 34 -2.87 10.81 -2.86
C VAL A 34 -1.51 10.13 -2.70
N ASP A 35 -0.41 10.88 -2.72
CA ASP A 35 0.94 10.34 -2.52
C ASP A 35 1.06 9.61 -1.17
N VAL A 36 0.63 10.27 -0.08
CA VAL A 36 0.64 9.67 1.27
C VAL A 36 -0.17 8.39 1.32
N PHE A 37 -1.35 8.36 0.68
CA PHE A 37 -2.17 7.15 0.65
C PHE A 37 -1.46 5.99 -0.04
N TYR A 38 -0.81 6.23 -1.19
CA TYR A 38 -0.10 5.18 -1.91
C TYR A 38 1.17 4.72 -1.18
N GLU A 39 1.90 5.63 -0.54
CA GLU A 39 3.07 5.30 0.28
C GLU A 39 2.68 4.42 1.48
N GLU A 40 1.66 4.83 2.24
CA GLU A 40 1.18 4.07 3.40
C GLU A 40 0.61 2.71 2.98
N ARG A 41 -0.14 2.67 1.88
CA ARG A 41 -0.62 1.41 1.30
C ARG A 41 0.55 0.48 0.98
N LYS A 42 1.61 0.97 0.33
CA LYS A 42 2.80 0.17 0.02
C LYS A 42 3.48 -0.35 1.29
N ARG A 43 3.62 0.49 2.32
CA ARG A 43 4.19 0.08 3.62
C ARG A 43 3.37 -1.03 4.28
N CYS A 44 2.05 -0.91 4.30
CA CYS A 44 1.18 -1.95 4.83
C CYS A 44 1.35 -3.28 4.09
N PHE A 45 1.40 -3.27 2.76
CA PHE A 45 1.63 -4.50 1.98
C PHE A 45 2.99 -5.12 2.27
N LEU A 46 4.06 -4.33 2.36
CA LEU A 46 5.38 -4.84 2.69
C LEU A 46 5.40 -5.48 4.09
N LYS A 47 4.76 -4.83 5.07
CA LYS A 47 4.63 -5.38 6.41
C LYS A 47 3.86 -6.71 6.43
N LEU A 48 2.76 -6.79 5.69
CA LEU A 48 2.01 -8.04 5.54
C LEU A 48 2.86 -9.13 4.86
N ILE A 49 3.64 -8.79 3.83
CA ILE A 49 4.57 -9.73 3.20
C ILE A 49 5.61 -10.22 4.20
N GLU A 50 6.19 -9.34 5.02
CA GLU A 50 7.13 -9.73 6.06
C GLU A 50 6.50 -10.65 7.11
N GLU A 51 5.29 -10.32 7.58
CA GLU A 51 4.56 -11.12 8.58
C GLU A 51 4.10 -12.48 8.04
N THR A 52 3.77 -12.56 6.75
CA THR A 52 3.32 -13.80 6.10
C THR A 52 4.45 -14.60 5.47
N ARG A 53 5.68 -14.07 5.47
CA ARG A 53 6.84 -14.76 4.91
C ARG A 53 7.12 -16.01 5.74
N LEU A 54 7.08 -17.17 5.08
CA LEU A 54 7.46 -18.43 5.71
C LEU A 54 8.91 -18.33 6.20
N PRO A 55 9.21 -18.83 7.41
CA PRO A 55 10.58 -18.93 7.87
C PRO A 55 11.43 -19.70 6.86
N GLU A 56 12.69 -19.29 6.64
CA GLU A 56 13.57 -19.92 5.65
C GLU A 56 13.71 -21.44 5.82
N LYS A 57 13.63 -21.92 7.07
CA LYS A 57 13.63 -23.35 7.39
C LYS A 57 12.40 -24.09 6.82
N GLU A 58 11.24 -23.45 6.82
CA GLU A 58 10.02 -24.02 6.25
C GLU A 58 10.04 -23.94 4.72
N VAL A 59 10.55 -22.83 4.16
CA VAL A 59 10.76 -22.69 2.70
C VAL A 59 11.64 -23.81 2.17
N LYS A 60 12.78 -24.11 2.83
CA LYS A 60 13.66 -25.22 2.44
C LYS A 60 12.96 -26.58 2.46
N LYS A 61 12.12 -26.84 3.47
CA LYS A 61 11.32 -28.09 3.53
C LYS A 61 10.34 -28.19 2.37
N VAL A 62 9.67 -27.09 2.03
CA VAL A 62 8.74 -27.05 0.90
C VAL A 62 9.50 -27.25 -0.43
N GLU A 63 10.63 -26.57 -0.63
CA GLU A 63 11.47 -26.74 -1.82
C GLU A 63 12.00 -28.17 -1.97
N GLU A 64 12.47 -28.79 -0.88
CA GLU A 64 12.90 -30.19 -0.89
C GLU A 64 11.75 -31.15 -1.18
N ALA A 65 10.55 -30.88 -0.65
CA ALA A 65 9.37 -31.67 -0.94
C ALA A 65 8.94 -31.54 -2.42
N VAL A 66 8.95 -30.33 -2.97
CA VAL A 66 8.66 -30.07 -4.40
C VAL A 66 9.69 -30.78 -5.28
N LYS A 67 10.99 -30.64 -4.99
CA LYS A 67 12.04 -31.36 -5.74
C LYS A 67 11.88 -32.87 -5.69
N LYS A 68 11.42 -33.44 -4.58
CA LYS A 68 11.13 -34.87 -4.48
C LYS A 68 9.92 -35.29 -5.33
N ILE A 69 8.95 -34.40 -5.53
CA ILE A 69 7.78 -34.64 -6.39
C ILE A 69 8.13 -34.45 -7.87
N GLU A 70 8.94 -33.44 -8.20
CA GLU A 70 9.40 -33.17 -9.57
C GLU A 70 10.36 -34.25 -10.08
N ASN A 71 11.25 -34.75 -9.23
CA ASN A 71 12.19 -35.83 -9.58
C ASN A 71 11.59 -37.23 -9.46
N ARG A 72 10.29 -37.37 -9.15
CA ARG A 72 9.62 -38.65 -9.37
C ARG A 72 9.47 -38.85 -10.86
N GLU A 73 9.91 -40.00 -11.37
CA GLU A 73 9.47 -40.47 -12.68
C GLU A 73 7.96 -40.64 -12.62
N TRP A 74 7.26 -39.66 -13.18
CA TRP A 74 5.87 -39.82 -13.53
C TRP A 74 5.91 -40.63 -14.83
N TRP A 75 5.64 -41.93 -14.68
CA TRP A 75 5.74 -43.01 -15.68
C TRP A 75 7.12 -43.64 -15.83
#